data_AF-A0A928TFF9-F1
#
_entry.id   AF-A0A928TFF9-F1
#
_cell.length_a   1.000
_cell.length_b   1.000
_cell.length_c   1.000
_cell.angle_alpha   90.00
_cell.angle_beta   90.00
_cell.angle_gamma   90.00
#
_symmetry.space_group_name_H-M   'P 1'
#
loop_
_entity.id
_entity.type
_entity.pdbx_description
1 polymer ?
#
loop_
_entity_poly.entity_id
_entity_poly.type
_entity_poly.pdbx_seq_one_letter_code
_entity_poly.pdbx_strand_id
1 'polypeptide(L)'
;MSEQQRRPDEQILDELTEQLERTRRLLMGSPDEAAERALERLGGETEVEARIAADLAASEPLAQRDRFPEAHRLAVRALEVLEREGSRNPRVGRLGPLAPIARMGVEFVAEYIVKSYARSIAGRLRTLYARREAQCAPDWPERRLLARARMEMDRIAPGFEGGGVGAPILVAAGAAVPLVASLAQSAGAIPFSNRGVQLAGIGILLLLFLALSSVLLRGAAVAHRRSRLIMQQPLAALWEAIGHAGTPPEDDSITFATIAIVLTAVVWFVLPALAVVLFVAAG
;
A
#
# COMPACT_ATOMS: atom_id res chain seq x y z
N MET A 1 35.56 -61.72 3.00
CA MET A 1 35.14 -61.52 4.41
C MET A 1 36.37 -61.61 5.28
N SER A 2 36.84 -60.48 5.80
CA SER A 2 37.61 -60.35 7.04
C SER A 2 37.83 -58.85 7.21
N GLU A 3 36.88 -58.22 7.89
CA GLU A 3 37.02 -56.89 8.47
C GLU A 3 38.31 -56.89 9.29
N GLN A 4 39.30 -56.19 8.77
CA GLN A 4 40.54 -55.94 9.48
C GLN A 4 40.19 -54.95 10.58
N GLN A 5 39.95 -55.51 11.76
CA GLN A 5 39.67 -54.85 13.03
C GLN A 5 40.77 -53.81 13.29
N ARG A 6 40.58 -52.58 12.78
CA ARG A 6 41.36 -51.41 13.19
C ARG A 6 41.18 -51.30 14.70
N ARG A 7 42.29 -51.11 15.41
CA ARG A 7 42.25 -51.03 16.86
C ARG A 7 41.29 -49.90 17.26
N PRO A 8 40.41 -50.11 18.26
CA PRO A 8 39.43 -49.10 18.67
C PRO A 8 40.11 -47.76 18.99
N ASP A 9 41.33 -47.79 19.50
CA ASP A 9 42.12 -46.59 19.80
C ASP A 9 42.49 -45.77 18.54
N GLU A 10 42.75 -46.40 17.39
CA GLU A 10 43.03 -45.68 16.13
C GLU A 10 41.76 -45.04 15.56
N GLN A 11 40.61 -45.70 15.69
CA GLN A 11 39.32 -45.13 15.25
C GLN A 11 38.92 -43.93 16.12
N ILE A 12 39.14 -44.03 17.44
CA ILE A 12 38.87 -42.92 18.37
C ILE A 12 39.82 -41.75 18.09
N LEU A 13 41.09 -42.01 17.82
CA LEU A 13 42.05 -40.96 17.48
C LEU A 13 41.75 -40.31 16.12
N ASP A 14 41.36 -41.09 15.11
CA ASP A 14 40.95 -40.56 13.81
C ASP A 14 39.69 -39.69 13.93
N GLU A 15 38.69 -40.14 14.71
CA GLU A 15 37.45 -39.41 14.91
C GLU A 15 37.64 -38.13 15.75
N LEU A 16 38.51 -38.18 16.77
CA LEU A 16 38.91 -36.99 17.53
C LEU A 16 39.72 -36.01 16.68
N THR A 17 40.57 -36.52 15.78
CA THR A 17 41.35 -35.69 14.85
C THR A 17 40.43 -35.02 13.83
N GLU A 18 39.43 -35.74 13.32
CA GLU A 18 38.44 -35.18 12.40
C GLU A 18 37.54 -34.14 13.09
N GLN A 19 37.13 -34.39 14.34
CA GLN A 19 36.38 -33.43 15.15
C GLN A 19 37.23 -32.19 15.49
N LEU A 20 38.51 -32.35 15.79
CA LEU A 20 39.44 -31.24 16.02
C LEU A 20 39.70 -30.44 14.75
N GLU A 21 39.88 -31.09 13.60
CA GLU A 21 40.08 -30.41 12.31
C GLU A 21 38.81 -29.68 11.85
N ARG A 22 37.63 -30.26 12.12
CA ARG A 22 36.32 -29.62 11.90
C ARG A 22 36.13 -28.40 12.80
N THR A 23 36.45 -28.52 14.08
CA THR A 23 36.40 -27.42 15.06
C THR A 23 37.42 -26.34 14.73
N ARG A 24 38.64 -26.74 14.34
CA ARG A 24 39.71 -25.84 13.88
C ARG A 24 39.30 -25.08 12.63
N ARG A 25 38.68 -25.73 11.63
CA ARG A 25 38.16 -25.04 10.43
C ARG A 25 37.03 -24.06 10.76
N LEU A 26 36.18 -24.37 11.74
CA LEU A 26 35.14 -23.45 12.22
C LEU A 26 35.72 -22.26 13.00
N LEU A 27 36.86 -22.45 13.68
CA LEU A 27 37.56 -21.41 14.44
C LEU A 27 38.57 -20.60 13.60
N MET A 28 39.08 -21.16 12.50
CA MET A 28 40.06 -20.54 11.61
C MET A 28 39.47 -19.97 10.31
N GLY A 29 38.25 -20.37 9.92
CA GLY A 29 37.46 -19.58 8.97
C GLY A 29 37.13 -18.23 9.63
N SER A 30 37.13 -17.14 8.86
CA SER A 30 36.69 -15.87 9.44
C SER A 30 35.29 -16.08 10.02
N PRO A 31 34.98 -15.55 11.22
CA PRO A 31 33.64 -15.65 11.79
C PRO A 31 32.57 -15.14 10.81
N ASP A 32 32.95 -14.23 9.92
CA ASP A 32 32.13 -13.74 8.80
C ASP A 32 31.80 -14.83 7.77
N GLU A 33 32.76 -15.64 7.29
CA GLU A 33 32.47 -16.71 6.31
C GLU A 33 31.63 -17.86 6.90
N ALA A 34 31.76 -18.12 8.21
CA ALA A 34 30.93 -19.11 8.90
C ALA A 34 29.51 -18.58 9.15
N ALA A 35 29.37 -17.29 9.48
CA ALA A 35 28.10 -16.59 9.60
C ALA A 35 27.40 -16.46 8.24
N GLU A 36 28.12 -16.11 7.18
CA GLU A 36 27.62 -15.98 5.82
C GLU A 36 27.10 -17.32 5.30
N ARG A 37 27.85 -18.42 5.46
CA ARG A 37 27.36 -19.77 5.14
C ARG A 37 26.20 -20.24 6.00
N ALA A 38 26.04 -19.73 7.22
CA ALA A 38 24.87 -20.02 8.06
C ALA A 38 23.64 -19.22 7.60
N LEU A 39 23.84 -17.97 7.16
CA LEU A 39 22.82 -17.10 6.60
C LEU A 39 22.37 -17.58 5.22
N GLU A 40 23.27 -18.02 4.34
CA GLU A 40 22.95 -18.63 3.03
C GLU A 40 22.06 -19.88 3.17
N ARG A 41 22.25 -20.68 4.23
CA ARG A 41 21.38 -21.84 4.51
C ARG A 41 19.99 -21.45 5.01
N LEU A 42 19.84 -20.25 5.56
CA LEU A 42 18.58 -19.71 6.08
C LEU A 42 17.86 -18.85 5.01
N GLY A 43 18.61 -18.24 4.08
CA GLY A 43 18.13 -17.40 2.98
C GLY A 43 17.57 -18.21 1.82
N GLY A 44 16.39 -18.79 2.00
CA GLY A 44 15.71 -19.61 0.99
C GLY A 44 14.93 -18.84 -0.07
N GLU A 45 15.50 -17.81 -0.72
CA GLU A 45 14.81 -17.03 -1.76
C GLU A 45 15.56 -16.98 -3.10
N THR A 46 15.93 -18.15 -3.64
CA THR A 46 16.68 -18.30 -4.90
C THR A 46 16.03 -17.56 -6.09
N GLU A 47 14.70 -17.45 -6.14
CA GLU A 47 14.01 -16.73 -7.21
C GLU A 47 14.17 -15.19 -7.09
N VAL A 48 14.16 -14.66 -5.87
CA VAL A 48 14.36 -13.22 -5.63
C VAL A 48 15.81 -12.85 -5.93
N GLU A 49 16.75 -13.68 -5.50
CA GLU A 49 18.18 -13.52 -5.80
C GLU A 49 18.46 -13.60 -7.30
N ALA A 50 17.86 -14.56 -8.01
CA ALA A 50 17.96 -14.66 -9.46
C ALA A 50 17.39 -13.42 -10.17
N ARG A 51 16.27 -12.88 -9.68
CA ARG A 51 15.69 -11.63 -10.19
C ARG A 51 16.60 -10.42 -9.92
N ILE A 52 17.18 -10.32 -8.72
CA ILE A 52 18.13 -9.26 -8.38
C ILE A 52 19.35 -9.34 -9.30
N ALA A 53 19.92 -10.53 -9.49
CA ALA A 53 21.04 -10.75 -10.40
C ALA A 53 20.67 -10.36 -11.84
N ALA A 54 19.47 -10.72 -12.31
CA ALA A 54 18.99 -10.33 -13.64
C ALA A 54 18.80 -8.80 -13.78
N ASP A 55 18.26 -8.13 -12.77
CA ASP A 55 18.07 -6.68 -12.76
C ASP A 55 19.41 -5.92 -12.67
N LEU A 56 20.41 -6.47 -11.98
CA LEU A 56 21.77 -5.91 -11.92
C LEU A 56 22.57 -6.16 -13.21
N ALA A 57 22.32 -7.28 -13.88
CA ALA A 57 22.95 -7.61 -15.16
C ALA A 57 22.42 -6.73 -16.31
N ALA A 58 21.26 -6.10 -16.14
CA ALA A 58 20.71 -5.18 -17.12
C ALA A 58 21.57 -3.91 -17.23
N SER A 59 22.23 -3.77 -18.38
CA SER A 59 23.13 -2.63 -18.65
C SER A 59 22.40 -1.38 -19.17
N GLU A 60 21.18 -1.54 -19.70
CA GLU A 60 20.45 -0.47 -20.39
C GLU A 60 19.41 0.22 -19.47
N PRO A 61 19.42 1.56 -19.36
CA PRO A 61 18.46 2.34 -18.57
C PRO A 61 17.01 2.28 -19.08
N LEU A 62 16.82 1.99 -20.37
CA LEU A 62 15.52 1.84 -21.02
C LEU A 62 15.55 0.62 -21.95
N ALA A 63 14.66 -0.35 -21.72
CA ALA A 63 14.56 -1.53 -22.58
C ALA A 63 14.03 -1.21 -24.00
N GLN A 64 13.17 -0.21 -24.16
CA GLN A 64 12.63 0.21 -25.46
C GLN A 64 12.68 1.72 -25.62
N ARG A 65 13.88 2.25 -25.84
CA ARG A 65 14.13 3.69 -25.99
C ARG A 65 13.16 4.40 -26.93
N ASP A 66 12.90 3.84 -28.09
CA ASP A 66 12.12 4.53 -29.13
C ASP A 66 10.62 4.59 -28.78
N ARG A 67 10.13 3.65 -27.95
CA ARG A 67 8.74 3.59 -27.48
C ARG A 67 8.52 4.38 -26.18
N PHE A 68 9.57 4.60 -25.40
CA PHE A 68 9.49 5.31 -24.12
C PHE A 68 8.78 6.67 -24.19
N PRO A 69 9.07 7.58 -25.15
CA PRO A 69 8.40 8.89 -25.20
C PRO A 69 6.89 8.78 -25.44
N GLU A 70 6.45 7.80 -26.23
CA GLU A 70 5.03 7.55 -26.47
C GLU A 70 4.37 6.96 -25.23
N ALA A 71 4.98 5.96 -24.62
CA ALA A 71 4.48 5.32 -23.41
C ALA A 71 4.39 6.31 -22.23
N HIS A 72 5.38 7.19 -22.09
CA HIS A 72 5.36 8.27 -21.10
C HIS A 72 4.17 9.21 -21.30
N ARG A 73 3.96 9.72 -22.52
CA ARG A 73 2.82 10.59 -22.83
C ARG A 73 1.48 9.91 -22.62
N LEU A 74 1.38 8.61 -22.95
CA LEU A 74 0.17 7.84 -22.70
C LEU A 74 -0.11 7.72 -21.20
N ALA A 75 0.90 7.46 -20.38
CA ALA A 75 0.77 7.41 -18.92
C ALA A 75 0.39 8.76 -18.32
N VAL A 76 0.99 9.87 -18.77
CA VAL A 76 0.63 11.23 -18.32
C VAL A 76 -0.80 11.58 -18.72
N ARG A 77 -1.23 11.26 -19.94
CA ARG A 77 -2.62 11.44 -20.38
C ARG A 77 -3.58 10.58 -19.55
N ALA A 78 -3.19 9.35 -19.22
CA ALA A 78 -4.00 8.48 -18.38
C ALA A 78 -4.15 9.04 -16.96
N LEU A 79 -3.10 9.65 -16.40
CA LEU A 79 -3.18 10.37 -15.11
C LEU A 79 -4.16 11.53 -15.16
N GLU A 80 -4.15 12.34 -16.23
CA GLU A 80 -5.11 13.43 -16.43
C GLU A 80 -6.55 12.89 -16.49
N VAL A 81 -6.79 11.82 -17.25
CA VAL A 81 -8.11 11.18 -17.37
C VAL A 81 -8.54 10.57 -16.03
N LEU A 82 -7.60 9.96 -15.29
CA LEU A 82 -7.86 9.39 -13.99
C LEU A 82 -8.29 10.47 -12.99
N GLU A 83 -7.60 11.61 -12.95
CA GLU A 83 -7.98 12.73 -12.08
C GLU A 83 -9.36 13.28 -12.45
N ARG A 84 -9.63 13.42 -13.75
CA ARG A 84 -10.90 13.98 -14.23
C ARG A 84 -12.09 13.04 -14.03
N GLU A 85 -11.93 11.75 -14.31
CA GLU A 85 -13.04 10.80 -14.42
C GLU A 85 -13.01 9.69 -13.36
N GLY A 86 -11.93 9.56 -12.58
CA GLY A 86 -11.72 8.42 -11.69
C GLY A 86 -12.75 8.29 -10.57
N SER A 87 -13.33 9.40 -10.10
CA SER A 87 -14.30 9.41 -8.99
C SER A 87 -15.71 9.89 -9.36
N ARG A 88 -15.84 10.64 -10.46
CA ARG A 88 -17.06 11.41 -10.77
C ARG A 88 -18.31 10.57 -10.99
N ASN A 89 -19.46 11.08 -10.54
CA ASN A 89 -20.78 10.53 -10.83
C ASN A 89 -20.90 9.01 -10.54
N PRO A 90 -20.60 8.56 -9.30
CA PRO A 90 -20.71 7.14 -8.99
C PRO A 90 -22.18 6.70 -9.03
N ARG A 91 -22.42 5.51 -9.58
CA ARG A 91 -23.75 4.91 -9.58
C ARG A 91 -24.05 4.39 -8.18
N VAL A 92 -25.03 5.00 -7.52
CA VAL A 92 -25.63 4.48 -6.29
C VAL A 92 -26.93 3.77 -6.65
N GLY A 93 -27.23 2.67 -5.97
CA GLY A 93 -28.48 1.92 -6.16
C GLY A 93 -29.72 2.76 -5.84
N ARG A 94 -30.92 2.16 -5.95
CA ARG A 94 -32.20 2.83 -5.67
C ARG A 94 -32.36 3.09 -4.16
N LEU A 95 -31.72 4.15 -3.66
CA LEU A 95 -31.79 4.62 -2.27
C LEU A 95 -32.85 5.72 -2.07
N GLY A 96 -33.68 5.98 -3.09
CA GLY A 96 -34.74 7.00 -3.05
C GLY A 96 -34.19 8.38 -2.64
N PRO A 97 -34.79 9.06 -1.66
CA PRO A 97 -34.40 10.42 -1.24
C PRO A 97 -33.00 10.49 -0.64
N LEU A 98 -32.42 9.38 -0.17
CA LEU A 98 -31.05 9.33 0.39
C LEU A 98 -29.97 9.19 -0.68
N ALA A 99 -30.35 9.02 -1.96
CA ALA A 99 -29.41 8.82 -3.06
C ALA A 99 -28.38 9.97 -3.22
N PRO A 100 -28.73 11.27 -3.08
CA PRO A 100 -27.76 12.35 -3.18
C PRO A 100 -26.66 12.26 -2.12
N ILE A 101 -27.04 11.98 -0.86
CA ILE A 101 -26.10 11.87 0.26
C ILE A 101 -25.16 10.67 0.07
N ALA A 102 -25.73 9.52 -0.32
CA ALA A 102 -24.94 8.33 -0.59
C ALA A 102 -23.98 8.54 -1.77
N ARG A 103 -24.42 9.22 -2.84
CA ARG A 103 -23.58 9.53 -4.01
C ARG A 103 -22.40 10.41 -3.60
N MET A 104 -22.68 11.48 -2.86
CA MET A 104 -21.67 12.40 -2.34
C MET A 104 -20.62 11.64 -1.51
N GLY A 105 -21.05 10.78 -0.58
CA GLY A 105 -20.13 9.98 0.23
C GLY A 105 -19.28 9.01 -0.60
N VAL A 106 -19.89 8.31 -1.55
CA VAL A 106 -19.18 7.37 -2.43
C VAL A 106 -18.17 8.10 -3.32
N GLU A 107 -18.54 9.26 -3.86
CA GLU A 107 -17.69 10.10 -4.70
C GLU A 107 -16.50 10.64 -3.90
N PHE A 108 -16.74 11.13 -2.69
CA PHE A 108 -15.68 11.61 -1.79
C PHE A 108 -14.63 10.52 -1.50
N VAL A 109 -15.07 9.32 -1.16
CA VAL A 109 -14.17 8.18 -0.91
C VAL A 109 -13.41 7.80 -2.17
N ALA A 110 -14.10 7.70 -3.31
CA ALA A 110 -13.47 7.37 -4.58
C ALA A 110 -12.43 8.42 -4.99
N GLU A 111 -12.74 9.71 -4.83
CA GLU A 111 -11.85 10.82 -5.14
C GLU A 111 -10.59 10.78 -4.29
N TYR A 112 -10.72 10.53 -2.99
CA TYR A 112 -9.58 10.39 -2.10
C TYR A 112 -8.64 9.26 -2.55
N ILE A 113 -9.19 8.06 -2.82
CA ILE A 113 -8.40 6.90 -3.24
C ILE A 113 -7.72 7.17 -4.60
N VAL A 114 -8.46 7.71 -5.56
CA VAL A 114 -7.95 8.03 -6.90
C VAL A 114 -6.81 9.05 -6.83
N LYS A 115 -6.96 10.12 -6.05
CA LYS A 115 -5.92 11.13 -5.87
C LYS A 115 -4.68 10.57 -5.17
N SER A 116 -4.88 9.74 -4.15
CA SER A 116 -3.77 9.04 -3.47
C SER A 116 -2.99 8.14 -4.43
N TYR A 117 -3.70 7.37 -5.27
CA TYR A 117 -3.08 6.52 -6.29
C TYR A 117 -2.33 7.33 -7.34
N ALA A 118 -2.94 8.38 -7.90
CA ALA A 118 -2.30 9.28 -8.86
C ALA A 118 -1.02 9.92 -8.29
N ARG A 119 -1.06 10.36 -7.03
CA ARG A 119 0.11 10.88 -6.31
C ARG A 119 1.22 9.85 -6.19
N SER A 120 0.88 8.61 -5.82
CA SER A 120 1.84 7.50 -5.71
C SER A 120 2.52 7.22 -7.05
N ILE A 121 1.76 7.17 -8.15
CA ILE A 121 2.30 6.98 -9.50
C ILE A 121 3.23 8.14 -9.86
N ALA A 122 2.78 9.38 -9.69
CA ALA A 122 3.57 10.56 -10.04
C ALA A 122 4.90 10.62 -9.27
N GLY A 123 4.85 10.33 -7.97
CA GLY A 123 6.05 10.23 -7.12
C GLY A 123 7.00 9.11 -7.55
N ARG A 124 6.47 7.91 -7.84
CA ARG A 124 7.27 6.78 -8.32
C ARG A 124 7.94 7.07 -9.65
N LEU A 125 7.23 7.65 -10.61
CA LEU A 125 7.80 8.01 -11.91
C LEU A 125 8.91 9.05 -11.76
N ARG A 126 8.71 10.08 -10.94
CA ARG A 126 9.74 11.09 -10.64
C ARG A 126 11.02 10.46 -10.09
N THR A 127 10.89 9.61 -9.08
CA THR A 127 12.02 8.91 -8.47
C THR A 127 12.67 7.91 -9.43
N LEU A 128 11.88 7.16 -10.20
CA LEU A 128 12.38 6.19 -11.15
C LEU A 128 13.17 6.87 -12.28
N TYR A 129 12.65 7.94 -12.86
CA TYR A 129 13.35 8.68 -13.91
C TYR A 129 14.62 9.33 -13.39
N ALA A 130 14.62 9.88 -12.17
CA ALA A 130 15.83 10.43 -11.56
C ALA A 130 16.92 9.37 -11.37
N ARG A 131 16.55 8.16 -10.89
CA ARG A 131 17.50 7.05 -10.72
C ARG A 131 18.04 6.55 -12.06
N ARG A 132 17.18 6.39 -13.07
CA ARG A 132 17.58 5.94 -14.41
C ARG A 132 18.45 6.98 -15.13
N GLU A 133 18.11 8.27 -15.02
CA GLU A 133 18.92 9.36 -15.59
C GLU A 133 20.34 9.37 -15.00
N ALA A 134 20.49 9.09 -13.70
CA ALA A 134 21.79 9.01 -13.03
C ALA A 134 22.62 7.78 -13.44
N GLN A 135 21.98 6.73 -13.95
CA GLN A 135 22.65 5.53 -14.47
C GLN A 135 23.14 5.70 -15.91
N CYS A 136 22.62 6.69 -16.66
CA CYS A 136 23.05 6.95 -18.02
C CYS A 136 24.45 7.59 -18.06
N ALA A 137 25.29 7.14 -18.98
CA ALA A 137 26.50 7.88 -19.32
C ALA A 137 26.14 9.27 -19.94
N PRO A 138 27.01 10.28 -19.83
CA PRO A 138 26.68 11.66 -20.23
C PRO A 138 26.24 11.84 -21.69
N ASP A 139 26.77 11.01 -22.59
CA ASP A 139 26.56 11.05 -24.04
C ASP A 139 25.39 10.18 -24.53
N TRP A 140 24.79 9.39 -23.65
CA TRP A 140 23.71 8.48 -24.00
C TRP A 140 22.41 9.22 -24.35
N PRO A 141 21.75 8.89 -25.48
CA PRO A 141 20.53 9.58 -25.91
C PRO A 141 19.37 9.42 -24.91
N GLU A 142 19.30 8.30 -24.20
CA GLU A 142 18.31 7.96 -23.18
C GLU A 142 18.33 8.98 -22.04
N ARG A 143 19.50 9.52 -21.70
CA ARG A 143 19.66 10.53 -20.65
C ARG A 143 18.80 11.76 -20.90
N ARG A 144 18.74 12.23 -22.15
CA ARG A 144 17.91 13.39 -22.54
C ARG A 144 16.42 13.08 -22.48
N LEU A 145 16.02 11.87 -22.86
CA LEU A 145 14.63 11.42 -22.80
C LEU A 145 14.15 11.33 -21.34
N LEU A 146 14.96 10.70 -20.47
CA LEU A 146 14.69 10.56 -19.04
C LEU A 146 14.69 11.92 -18.32
N ALA A 147 15.65 12.80 -18.62
CA ALA A 147 15.69 14.14 -18.05
C ALA A 147 14.43 14.95 -18.41
N ARG A 148 13.95 14.85 -19.66
CA ARG A 148 12.70 15.49 -20.09
C ARG A 148 11.50 14.93 -19.35
N ALA A 149 11.34 13.61 -19.34
CA ALA A 149 10.24 12.94 -18.63
C ALA A 149 10.26 13.27 -17.13
N ARG A 150 11.44 13.32 -16.50
CA ARG A 150 11.60 13.76 -15.11
C ARG A 150 11.13 15.20 -14.91
N MET A 151 11.56 16.14 -15.75
CA MET A 151 11.12 17.53 -15.66
C MET A 151 9.61 17.70 -15.84
N GLU A 152 9.00 16.91 -16.74
CA GLU A 152 7.55 16.87 -16.91
C GLU A 152 6.87 16.36 -15.63
N MET A 153 7.35 15.25 -15.06
CA MET A 153 6.83 14.72 -13.81
C MET A 153 7.03 15.67 -12.62
N ASP A 154 8.20 16.31 -12.49
CA ASP A 154 8.50 17.30 -11.46
C ASP A 154 7.52 18.49 -11.52
N ARG A 155 7.07 18.87 -12.73
CA ARG A 155 6.12 19.97 -12.92
C ARG A 155 4.69 19.59 -12.57
N ILE A 156 4.26 18.37 -12.88
CA ILE A 156 2.87 17.94 -12.64
C ILE A 156 2.66 17.30 -11.26
N ALA A 157 3.71 16.73 -10.65
CA ALA A 157 3.62 16.04 -9.37
C ALA A 157 2.95 16.87 -8.25
N PRO A 158 3.26 18.17 -8.07
CA PRO A 158 2.58 19.02 -7.09
C PRO A 158 1.05 19.08 -7.27
N GLY A 159 0.57 18.99 -8.52
CA GLY A 159 -0.86 18.95 -8.83
C GLY A 159 -1.59 17.75 -8.20
N PHE A 160 -0.88 16.64 -8.00
CA PHE A 160 -1.42 15.44 -7.37
C PHE A 160 -1.28 15.44 -5.83
N GLU A 161 -0.53 16.38 -5.25
CA GLU A 161 -0.32 16.44 -3.79
C GLU A 161 -1.51 17.05 -3.02
N GLY A 162 -2.39 17.78 -3.70
CA GLY A 162 -3.52 18.54 -3.12
C GLY A 162 -4.75 17.72 -2.71
N GLY A 163 -4.68 16.39 -2.67
CA GLY A 163 -5.83 15.51 -2.41
C GLY A 163 -6.01 15.02 -0.97
N GLY A 164 -5.03 15.23 -0.09
CA GLY A 164 -5.07 14.71 1.27
C GLY A 164 -5.86 15.62 2.20
N VAL A 165 -7.18 15.42 2.33
CA VAL A 165 -7.96 15.69 3.56
C VAL A 165 -7.64 17.04 4.27
N GLY A 166 -7.41 18.11 3.51
CA GLY A 166 -6.82 19.34 4.07
C GLY A 166 -7.74 20.56 4.12
N ALA A 167 -8.78 20.64 3.28
CA ALA A 167 -9.45 21.93 3.04
C ALA A 167 -10.97 22.00 3.33
N PRO A 168 -11.69 20.91 3.67
CA PRO A 168 -12.99 21.06 4.34
C PRO A 168 -13.17 20.24 5.63
N ILE A 169 -12.19 19.42 6.07
CA ILE A 169 -12.34 18.73 7.37
C ILE A 169 -12.19 19.72 8.53
N LEU A 170 -11.32 20.73 8.45
CA LEU A 170 -11.18 21.70 9.53
C LEU A 170 -12.43 22.58 9.71
N VAL A 171 -13.13 22.92 8.63
CA VAL A 171 -14.41 23.65 8.68
C VAL A 171 -15.55 22.73 9.14
N ALA A 172 -15.57 21.47 8.73
CA ALA A 172 -16.55 20.49 9.21
C ALA A 172 -16.30 20.05 10.68
N ALA A 173 -15.04 19.98 11.12
CA ALA A 173 -14.65 19.63 12.49
C ALA A 173 -14.95 20.77 13.47
N GLY A 174 -14.81 22.04 13.06
CA GLY A 174 -15.26 23.19 13.83
C GLY A 174 -16.78 23.22 14.06
N ALA A 175 -17.56 22.76 13.06
CA ALA A 175 -19.01 22.61 13.17
C ALA A 175 -19.45 21.32 13.90
N ALA A 176 -18.56 20.35 14.08
CA ALA A 176 -18.86 19.11 14.80
C ALA A 176 -18.89 19.31 16.32
N VAL A 177 -18.14 20.28 16.87
CA VAL A 177 -18.10 20.51 18.33
C VAL A 177 -19.49 20.89 18.89
N PRO A 178 -20.26 21.83 18.32
CA PRO A 178 -21.62 22.11 18.76
C PRO A 178 -22.58 20.93 18.55
N LEU A 179 -22.37 20.15 17.49
CA LEU A 179 -23.22 19.00 17.14
C LEU A 179 -23.02 17.85 18.13
N VAL A 180 -21.76 17.54 18.45
CA VAL A 180 -21.37 16.56 19.47
C VAL A 180 -21.78 17.05 20.87
N ALA A 181 -21.61 18.34 21.19
CA ALA A 181 -22.07 18.91 22.45
C ALA A 181 -23.60 18.85 22.59
N SER A 182 -24.36 19.16 21.54
CA SER A 182 -25.82 19.08 21.53
C SER A 182 -26.33 17.63 21.59
N LEU A 183 -25.63 16.70 20.93
CA LEU A 183 -25.88 15.25 21.07
C LEU A 183 -25.55 14.75 22.47
N ALA A 184 -24.48 15.24 23.11
CA ALA A 184 -24.15 14.89 24.50
C ALA A 184 -25.14 15.47 25.50
N GLN A 185 -25.63 16.69 25.26
CA GLN A 185 -26.60 17.38 26.11
C GLN A 185 -28.00 16.77 26.00
N SER A 186 -28.40 16.36 24.80
CA SER A 186 -29.63 15.57 24.58
C SER A 186 -29.50 14.14 25.11
N ALA A 187 -28.32 13.52 25.02
CA ALA A 187 -28.03 12.24 25.63
C ALA A 187 -28.21 12.26 27.16
N GLY A 188 -27.85 13.34 27.85
CA GLY A 188 -28.08 13.49 29.30
C GLY A 188 -29.54 13.40 29.74
N ALA A 189 -30.50 13.62 28.84
CA ALA A 189 -31.94 13.49 29.10
C ALA A 189 -32.51 12.10 28.74
N ILE A 190 -31.69 11.22 28.16
CA ILE A 190 -32.11 9.89 27.74
C ILE A 190 -32.01 8.92 28.94
N PRO A 191 -33.08 8.21 29.31
CA PRO A 191 -33.03 7.22 30.38
C PRO A 191 -32.28 5.97 29.90
N PHE A 192 -30.95 6.01 29.92
CA PHE A 192 -30.08 4.90 29.49
C PHE A 192 -30.27 3.61 30.30
N SER A 193 -30.99 3.65 31.43
CA SER A 193 -31.42 2.48 32.19
C SER A 193 -32.52 1.66 31.49
N ASN A 194 -33.28 2.27 30.57
CA ASN A 194 -34.36 1.58 29.86
C ASN A 194 -33.81 0.66 28.75
N ARG A 195 -34.08 -0.65 28.85
CA ARG A 195 -33.70 -1.66 27.84
C ARG A 195 -34.17 -1.32 26.43
N GLY A 196 -35.36 -0.75 26.28
CA GLY A 196 -35.88 -0.37 24.96
C GLY A 196 -35.07 0.74 24.29
N VAL A 197 -34.59 1.70 25.09
CA VAL A 197 -33.73 2.80 24.62
C VAL A 197 -32.34 2.29 24.26
N GLN A 198 -31.77 1.39 25.07
CA GLN A 198 -30.49 0.76 24.76
C GLN A 198 -30.53 -0.04 23.45
N LEU A 199 -31.58 -0.87 23.26
CA LEU A 199 -31.76 -1.64 22.04
C LEU A 199 -31.95 -0.74 20.81
N ALA A 200 -32.75 0.33 20.93
CA ALA A 200 -32.91 1.30 19.86
C ALA A 200 -31.60 2.02 19.52
N GLY A 201 -30.81 2.40 20.54
CA GLY A 201 -29.49 3.01 20.36
C GLY A 201 -28.52 2.10 19.62
N ILE A 202 -28.41 0.83 20.05
CA ILE A 202 -27.58 -0.18 19.36
C ILE A 202 -28.06 -0.37 17.92
N GLY A 203 -29.38 -0.45 17.68
CA GLY A 203 -29.95 -0.58 16.35
C GLY A 203 -29.59 0.59 15.43
N ILE A 204 -29.75 1.83 15.91
CA ILE A 204 -29.34 3.03 15.17
C ILE A 204 -27.84 3.01 14.89
N LEU A 205 -27.04 2.62 15.88
CA LEU A 205 -25.59 2.61 15.72
C LEU A 205 -25.16 1.59 14.65
N LEU A 206 -25.74 0.39 14.70
CA LEU A 206 -25.51 -0.66 13.70
C LEU A 206 -25.91 -0.20 12.30
N LEU A 207 -27.06 0.47 12.17
CA LEU A 207 -27.52 1.01 10.89
C LEU A 207 -26.55 2.07 10.33
N LEU A 208 -26.03 2.97 11.18
CA LEU A 208 -25.04 3.96 10.72
C LEU A 208 -23.72 3.31 10.32
N PHE A 209 -23.26 2.33 11.09
CA PHE A 209 -22.07 1.54 10.74
C PHE A 209 -22.23 0.86 9.37
N LEU A 210 -23.35 0.17 9.14
CA LEU A 210 -23.65 -0.48 7.85
C LEU A 210 -23.72 0.53 6.70
N ALA A 211 -24.33 1.70 6.94
CA ALA A 211 -24.41 2.77 5.94
C ALA A 211 -23.02 3.29 5.56
N LEU A 212 -22.17 3.61 6.54
CA LEU A 212 -20.80 4.09 6.33
C LEU A 212 -19.94 3.02 5.65
N SER A 213 -20.00 1.77 6.12
CA SER A 213 -19.30 0.64 5.51
C SER A 213 -19.69 0.46 4.05
N SER A 214 -21.00 0.54 3.72
CA SER A 214 -21.48 0.48 2.34
C SER A 214 -20.94 1.63 1.49
N VAL A 215 -20.84 2.84 2.03
CA VAL A 215 -20.27 4.00 1.30
C VAL A 215 -18.79 3.78 1.02
N LEU A 216 -18.01 3.35 2.02
CA LEU A 216 -16.58 3.06 1.89
C LEU A 216 -16.32 1.97 0.84
N LEU A 217 -17.04 0.84 0.92
CA LEU A 217 -16.91 -0.27 -0.02
C LEU A 217 -17.25 0.16 -1.46
N ARG A 218 -18.34 0.90 -1.65
CA ARG A 218 -18.74 1.37 -2.99
C ARG A 218 -17.74 2.37 -3.55
N GLY A 219 -17.24 3.30 -2.72
CA GLY A 219 -16.22 4.27 -3.14
C GLY A 219 -14.94 3.58 -3.59
N ALA A 220 -14.45 2.63 -2.79
CA ALA A 220 -13.29 1.82 -3.14
C ALA A 220 -13.50 0.97 -4.39
N ALA A 221 -14.68 0.36 -4.56
CA ALA A 221 -14.99 -0.41 -5.76
C ALA A 221 -15.02 0.46 -7.04
N VAL A 222 -15.55 1.69 -6.95
CA VAL A 222 -15.54 2.64 -8.08
C VAL A 222 -14.11 3.05 -8.41
N ALA A 223 -13.33 3.46 -7.41
CA ALA A 223 -11.93 3.83 -7.57
C ALA A 223 -11.13 2.68 -8.20
N HIS A 224 -11.21 1.47 -7.64
CA HIS A 224 -10.49 0.31 -8.14
C HIS A 224 -10.80 0.00 -9.61
N ARG A 225 -12.09 -0.09 -9.95
CA ARG A 225 -12.51 -0.39 -11.32
C ARG A 225 -12.00 0.65 -12.32
N ARG A 226 -12.08 1.94 -11.97
CA ARG A 226 -11.71 3.03 -12.88
C ARG A 226 -10.20 3.23 -12.96
N SER A 227 -9.50 3.17 -11.83
CA SER A 227 -8.03 3.15 -11.77
C SER A 227 -7.48 2.03 -12.64
N ARG A 228 -8.02 0.82 -12.53
CA ARG A 228 -7.60 -0.31 -13.38
C ARG A 228 -7.90 -0.07 -14.86
N LEU A 229 -9.13 0.36 -15.18
CA LEU A 229 -9.54 0.63 -16.56
C LEU A 229 -8.66 1.70 -17.24
N ILE A 230 -8.29 2.75 -16.51
CA ILE A 230 -7.59 3.90 -17.06
C ILE A 230 -6.07 3.67 -17.05
N MET A 231 -5.50 3.13 -15.97
CA MET A 231 -4.05 3.10 -15.77
C MET A 231 -3.38 1.78 -16.13
N GLN A 232 -4.09 0.65 -16.15
CA GLN A 232 -3.45 -0.67 -16.30
C GLN A 232 -2.64 -0.78 -17.60
N GLN A 233 -3.25 -0.49 -18.74
CA GLN A 233 -2.57 -0.58 -20.04
C GLN A 233 -1.48 0.50 -20.20
N PRO A 234 -1.71 1.78 -19.88
CA PRO A 234 -0.67 2.82 -19.96
C PRO A 234 0.55 2.53 -19.08
N LEU A 235 0.34 2.06 -17.84
CA LEU A 235 1.45 1.70 -16.96
C LEU A 235 2.18 0.45 -17.45
N ALA A 236 1.46 -0.57 -17.93
CA ALA A 236 2.10 -1.75 -18.50
C ALA A 236 3.00 -1.39 -19.69
N ALA A 237 2.50 -0.58 -20.64
CA ALA A 237 3.28 -0.13 -21.78
C ALA A 237 4.51 0.71 -21.37
N LEU A 238 4.36 1.55 -20.34
CA LEU A 238 5.48 2.32 -19.81
C LEU A 238 6.51 1.44 -19.10
N TRP A 239 6.08 0.47 -18.29
CA TRP A 239 6.98 -0.46 -17.62
C TRP A 239 7.70 -1.38 -18.60
N GLU A 240 7.03 -1.80 -19.66
CA GLU A 240 7.66 -2.53 -20.77
C GLU A 240 8.74 -1.69 -21.47
N ALA A 241 8.46 -0.40 -21.69
CA ALA A 241 9.42 0.50 -22.33
C ALA A 241 10.62 0.87 -21.45
N ILE A 242 10.42 0.97 -20.13
CA ILE A 242 11.50 1.20 -19.18
C ILE A 242 12.32 -0.08 -18.99
N GLY A 243 11.66 -1.23 -18.79
CA GLY A 243 12.30 -2.50 -18.45
C GLY A 243 12.93 -2.50 -17.05
N HIS A 244 13.14 -3.68 -16.48
CA HIS A 244 13.85 -3.89 -15.19
C HIS A 244 13.45 -2.91 -14.06
N ALA A 245 12.20 -2.47 -14.04
CA ALA A 245 11.69 -1.44 -13.12
C ALA A 245 10.83 -2.04 -12.01
N GLY A 246 10.94 -3.36 -11.80
CA GLY A 246 10.02 -4.13 -10.97
C GLY A 246 8.59 -4.13 -11.56
N THR A 247 7.60 -4.20 -10.67
CA THR A 247 6.19 -4.16 -11.06
C THR A 247 5.65 -2.73 -11.12
N PRO A 248 4.68 -2.46 -12.02
CA PRO A 248 3.97 -1.19 -12.00
C PRO A 248 3.23 -0.99 -10.68
N PRO A 249 3.06 0.27 -10.22
CA PRO A 249 2.25 0.54 -9.04
C PRO A 249 0.83 0.04 -9.27
N GLU A 250 0.33 -0.70 -8.29
CA GLU A 250 -1.06 -1.16 -8.24
C GLU A 250 -1.87 -0.23 -7.34
N ASP A 251 -3.20 -0.28 -7.46
CA ASP A 251 -4.08 0.55 -6.65
C ASP A 251 -4.40 -0.13 -5.30
N ASP A 252 -4.08 0.54 -4.19
CA ASP A 252 -4.30 0.01 -2.84
C ASP A 252 -5.76 0.13 -2.36
N SER A 253 -6.73 0.25 -3.28
CA SER A 253 -8.14 0.53 -2.98
C SER A 253 -8.75 -0.50 -2.02
N ILE A 254 -8.39 -1.78 -2.18
CA ILE A 254 -8.90 -2.88 -1.35
C ILE A 254 -8.30 -2.80 0.07
N THR A 255 -6.99 -2.58 0.17
CA THR A 255 -6.29 -2.42 1.44
C THR A 255 -6.83 -1.23 2.21
N PHE A 256 -7.01 -0.09 1.53
CA PHE A 256 -7.61 1.10 2.12
C PHE A 256 -9.03 0.84 2.65
N ALA A 257 -9.90 0.23 1.83
CA ALA A 257 -11.27 -0.08 2.24
C ALA A 257 -11.30 -1.01 3.46
N THR A 258 -10.45 -2.02 3.46
CA THR A 258 -10.33 -2.99 4.55
C THR A 258 -9.91 -2.30 5.85
N ILE A 259 -8.83 -1.49 5.80
CA ILE A 259 -8.36 -0.74 6.96
C ILE A 259 -9.44 0.24 7.45
N ALA A 260 -10.08 0.98 6.55
CA ALA A 260 -11.12 1.95 6.91
C ALA A 260 -12.33 1.28 7.60
N ILE A 261 -12.78 0.13 7.11
CA ILE A 261 -13.88 -0.62 7.71
C ILE A 261 -13.49 -1.16 9.08
N VAL A 262 -12.30 -1.75 9.20
CA VAL A 262 -11.77 -2.26 10.48
C VAL A 262 -11.67 -1.13 11.51
N LEU A 263 -11.07 0.02 11.14
CA LEU A 263 -10.97 1.17 12.03
C LEU A 263 -12.34 1.73 12.40
N THR A 264 -13.28 1.79 11.45
CA THR A 264 -14.66 2.22 11.74
C THR A 264 -15.31 1.26 12.74
N ALA A 265 -15.14 -0.05 12.57
CA ALA A 265 -15.69 -1.04 13.49
C ALA A 265 -15.07 -0.91 14.90
N VAL A 266 -13.76 -0.70 14.99
CA VAL A 266 -13.08 -0.47 16.27
C VAL A 266 -13.65 0.77 16.96
N VAL A 267 -13.74 1.91 16.26
CA VAL A 267 -14.30 3.15 16.83
C VAL A 267 -15.75 2.97 17.28
N TRP A 268 -16.54 2.22 16.53
CA TRP A 268 -17.99 2.09 16.76
C TRP A 268 -18.38 1.03 17.79
N PHE A 269 -17.56 0.01 18.01
CA PHE A 269 -17.90 -1.08 18.93
C PHE A 269 -16.96 -1.11 20.15
N VAL A 270 -15.67 -0.87 19.96
CA VAL A 270 -14.68 -0.98 21.05
C VAL A 270 -14.76 0.23 21.99
N LEU A 271 -14.84 1.46 21.45
CA LEU A 271 -14.93 2.65 22.30
C LEU A 271 -16.22 2.71 23.14
N PRO A 272 -17.42 2.41 22.60
CA PRO A 272 -18.63 2.38 23.42
C PRO A 272 -18.60 1.24 24.45
N ALA A 273 -18.11 0.05 24.08
CA ALA A 273 -17.95 -1.04 25.04
C ALA A 273 -17.00 -0.67 26.18
N LEU A 274 -15.86 -0.05 25.87
CA LEU A 274 -14.91 0.44 26.86
C LEU A 274 -15.54 1.53 27.75
N ALA A 275 -16.29 2.46 27.18
CA ALA A 275 -17.00 3.49 27.94
C ALA A 275 -18.04 2.89 28.90
N VAL A 276 -18.78 1.86 28.48
CA VAL A 276 -19.71 1.13 29.36
C VAL A 276 -18.96 0.40 30.47
N VAL A 277 -17.87 -0.29 30.16
CA VAL A 277 -17.04 -0.99 31.17
C VAL A 277 -16.47 0.00 32.20
N LEU A 278 -15.93 1.13 31.74
CA LEU A 278 -15.41 2.17 32.63
C LEU A 278 -16.51 2.81 33.49
N PHE A 279 -17.69 3.05 32.92
CA PHE A 279 -18.83 3.59 33.67
C PHE A 279 -19.32 2.62 34.75
N VAL A 280 -19.39 1.32 34.45
CA VAL A 280 -19.78 0.27 35.42
C VAL A 280 -18.69 0.05 36.47
N ALA A 281 -17.41 0.17 36.12
CA ALA A 281 -16.32 0.01 37.08
C ALA A 281 -16.12 1.23 38.01
N ALA A 282 -16.62 2.40 37.61
CA ALA A 282 -16.52 3.65 38.37
C ALA A 282 -17.74 3.96 39.25
N GLY A 283 -18.84 3.19 39.13
CA GLY A 283 -20.05 3.29 39.95
C GLY A 283 -20.16 2.15 40.96
#